data_AF-M3J0B3-F1
#
_entry.id   AF-M3J0B3-F1
#
_cell.length_a   1.000
_cell.length_b   1.000
_cell.length_c   1.000
_cell.angle_alpha   90.00
_cell.angle_beta   90.00
_cell.angle_gamma   90.00
#
_symmetry.space_group_name_H-M   'P 1'
#
loop_
_entity.id
_entity.type
_entity.pdbx_description
1 polymer ?
#
loop_
_entity_poly.entity_id
_entity_poly.type
_entity_poly.pdbx_seq_one_letter_code
_entity_poly.pdbx_strand_id
1 'polypeptide(L)'
;MKKGSYLVNTARGALTVPEDVADAVNSGHIAYGGDVWPVQPAPKDMPWRTMHNPYGPAYGNAMTVHVSGTSLDAQARYANGVKQIL
;
A
#
# COMPACT_ATOMS: atom_id res chain seq x y z
N MET A 1 4.33 -1.11 -16.80
CA MET A 1 3.21 -0.14 -17.03
C MET A 1 3.71 0.97 -17.97
N LYS A 2 2.94 2.05 -18.23
CA LYS A 2 3.50 3.22 -18.95
C LYS A 2 4.59 3.87 -18.08
N LYS A 3 5.67 4.37 -18.67
CA LYS A 3 6.72 5.09 -17.92
C LYS A 3 6.12 6.34 -17.26
N GLY A 4 6.39 6.54 -15.97
CA GLY A 4 5.87 7.64 -15.16
C GLY A 4 4.41 7.46 -14.71
N SER A 5 3.85 6.25 -14.79
CA SER A 5 2.47 6.00 -14.37
C SER A 5 2.34 5.83 -12.86
N TYR A 6 1.10 5.86 -12.36
CA TYR A 6 0.76 5.67 -10.95
C TYR A 6 0.05 4.33 -10.78
N LEU A 7 0.52 3.52 -9.83
CA LEU A 7 -0.14 2.28 -9.40
C LEU A 7 -0.63 2.45 -7.96
N VAL A 8 -1.93 2.29 -7.74
CA VAL A 8 -2.54 2.36 -6.41
C VAL A 8 -3.15 1.01 -6.06
N ASN A 9 -2.80 0.48 -4.89
CA ASN A 9 -3.29 -0.81 -4.40
C ASN A 9 -3.85 -0.68 -2.98
N THR A 10 -5.16 -0.72 -2.86
CA THR A 10 -5.90 -0.86 -1.58
C THR A 10 -6.62 -2.21 -1.50
N ALA A 11 -6.23 -3.16 -2.36
CA ALA A 11 -6.83 -4.48 -2.44
C ALA A 11 -6.12 -5.46 -1.49
N ARG A 12 -4.98 -6.03 -1.91
CA ARG A 12 -4.13 -6.92 -1.09
C ARG A 12 -2.67 -6.75 -1.48
N GLY A 13 -1.77 -6.74 -0.50
CA GLY A 13 -0.34 -6.54 -0.77
C GLY A 13 0.31 -7.71 -1.51
N ALA A 14 -0.19 -8.93 -1.35
CA ALA A 14 0.33 -10.12 -2.03
C ALA A 14 0.00 -10.18 -3.54
N LEU A 15 -0.74 -9.21 -4.08
CA LEU A 15 -1.00 -9.09 -5.52
C LEU A 15 0.19 -8.53 -6.30
N THR A 16 1.18 -7.97 -5.61
CA THR A 16 2.39 -7.40 -6.19
C THR A 16 3.62 -8.02 -5.55
N VAL A 17 4.73 -8.07 -6.30
CA VAL A 17 6.04 -8.49 -5.81
C VAL A 17 6.72 -7.27 -5.19
N PRO A 18 7.07 -7.29 -3.89
CA PRO A 18 7.59 -6.11 -3.20
C PRO A 18 8.84 -5.50 -3.82
N GLU A 19 9.77 -6.36 -4.22
CA GLU A 19 11.05 -6.02 -4.82
C GLU A 19 10.84 -5.35 -6.18
N ASP A 20 10.02 -5.93 -7.05
CA ASP A 20 9.71 -5.37 -8.37
C ASP A 20 9.04 -4.00 -8.28
N VAL A 21 8.15 -3.81 -7.30
CA VAL A 21 7.51 -2.50 -7.06
C VAL A 21 8.55 -1.49 -6.59
N ALA A 22 9.43 -1.88 -5.66
CA ALA A 22 10.47 -1.00 -5.15
C ALA A 22 11.43 -0.59 -6.28
N ASP A 23 11.86 -1.52 -7.12
CA ASP A 23 12.73 -1.25 -8.27
C ASP A 23 12.04 -0.33 -9.30
N ALA A 24 10.76 -0.58 -9.57
CA ALA A 24 9.98 0.25 -10.49
C ALA A 24 9.75 1.67 -9.95
N VAL A 25 9.58 1.84 -8.63
CA VAL A 25 9.49 3.16 -7.98
C VAL A 25 10.85 3.86 -7.98
N ASN A 26 11.91 3.17 -7.54
CA ASN A 26 13.28 3.71 -7.45
C ASN A 26 13.82 4.14 -8.82
N SER A 27 13.45 3.44 -9.90
CA SER A 27 13.81 3.82 -11.27
C SER A 27 12.95 4.96 -11.86
N GLY A 28 11.88 5.37 -11.18
CA GLY A 28 10.90 6.33 -11.69
C GLY A 28 10.03 5.77 -12.82
N HIS A 29 9.97 4.45 -13.01
CA HIS A 29 9.07 3.82 -13.98
C HIS A 29 7.61 3.99 -13.53
N ILE A 30 7.33 3.87 -12.23
CA ILE A 30 6.04 4.15 -11.63
C ILE A 30 6.17 4.96 -10.33
N ALA A 31 5.05 5.50 -9.87
CA ALA A 31 4.81 5.83 -8.46
C ALA A 31 3.84 4.79 -7.86
N TYR A 32 3.98 4.49 -6.57
CA TYR A 32 3.15 3.49 -5.88
C TYR A 32 2.50 4.04 -4.61
N GLY A 33 1.25 3.67 -4.36
CA GLY A 33 0.53 4.05 -3.15
C GLY A 33 -0.51 3.01 -2.75
N GLY A 34 -0.93 3.06 -1.49
CA GLY A 34 -1.85 2.07 -0.95
C GLY A 34 -1.76 1.96 0.57
N ASP A 35 -2.55 1.05 1.13
CA ASP A 35 -2.57 0.77 2.56
C ASP A 35 -2.29 -0.69 2.89
N VAL A 36 -2.23 -1.57 1.88
CA VAL A 36 -2.08 -3.02 2.07
C VAL A 36 -0.63 -3.49 1.92
N TRP A 37 -0.28 -4.50 2.70
CA TRP A 37 1.07 -5.08 2.76
C TRP A 37 1.00 -6.60 2.55
N PRO A 38 2.03 -7.25 1.96
CA PRO A 38 2.02 -8.69 1.70
C PRO A 38 1.97 -9.52 2.98
N VAL A 39 2.62 -9.05 4.04
CA VAL A 39 2.58 -9.59 5.40
C VAL A 39 2.13 -8.48 6.35
N GLN A 40 1.28 -8.82 7.32
CA GLN A 40 0.74 -7.88 8.29
C GLN A 40 0.88 -8.42 9.72
N PRO A 41 1.61 -7.74 10.63
CA PRO A 41 2.24 -6.42 10.46
C PRO A 41 3.38 -6.41 9.43
N ALA A 42 3.53 -5.31 8.70
CA ALA A 42 4.61 -5.16 7.73
C ALA A 42 5.98 -5.08 8.44
N PRO A 43 6.97 -5.89 8.05
CA PRO A 43 8.34 -5.84 8.62
C PRO A 43 8.94 -4.44 8.57
N LYS A 44 9.82 -4.09 9.52
CA LYS A 44 10.42 -2.74 9.63
C LYS A 44 11.36 -2.41 8.47
N ASP A 45 11.98 -3.42 7.90
CA ASP A 45 12.93 -3.41 6.79
C ASP A 45 12.28 -3.62 5.41
N MET A 46 10.95 -3.69 5.36
CA MET A 46 10.20 -3.90 4.13
C MET A 46 10.41 -2.72 3.15
N PRO A 47 10.74 -2.98 1.87
CA PRO A 47 11.24 -1.94 0.95
C PRO A 47 10.23 -0.82 0.65
N TRP A 48 8.93 -1.09 0.72
CA TRP A 48 7.91 -0.06 0.49
C TRP A 48 7.85 1.01 1.59
N ARG A 49 8.53 0.81 2.73
CA ARG A 49 8.63 1.83 3.78
C ARG A 49 9.53 3.00 3.38
N THR A 50 10.51 2.76 2.51
CA THR A 50 11.57 3.73 2.21
C THR A 50 11.80 3.94 0.72
N MET A 51 11.23 3.12 -0.17
CA MET A 51 11.31 3.35 -1.62
C MET A 51 10.83 4.76 -1.96
N HIS A 52 11.47 5.38 -2.94
CA HIS A 52 11.08 6.69 -3.45
C HIS A 52 11.61 6.82 -4.88
N ASN A 53 11.01 7.70 -5.68
CA ASN A 53 11.49 7.90 -7.04
C ASN A 53 12.79 8.76 -7.07
N PRO A 54 13.45 8.91 -8.23
CA PRO A 54 14.68 9.70 -8.36
C PRO A 54 14.54 11.20 -8.06
N TYR A 55 13.32 11.73 -7.94
CA TYR A 55 13.09 13.15 -7.67
C TYR A 55 13.19 13.49 -6.18
N GLY A 56 13.31 12.50 -5.30
CA GLY A 56 13.62 12.68 -3.88
C GLY A 56 12.71 11.86 -2.96
N PRO A 57 13.00 11.88 -1.64
CA PRO A 57 12.35 11.01 -0.65
C PRO A 57 10.85 11.32 -0.44
N ALA A 58 10.38 12.49 -0.86
CA ALA A 58 8.98 12.89 -0.75
C ALA A 58 8.11 12.41 -1.92
N TYR A 59 8.69 11.73 -2.93
CA TYR A 59 8.02 11.45 -4.19
C TYR A 59 7.97 9.96 -4.51
N GLY A 60 6.90 9.54 -5.18
CA GLY A 60 6.77 8.18 -5.73
C GLY A 60 6.28 7.11 -4.76
N ASN A 61 6.10 7.45 -3.48
CA ASN A 61 5.61 6.55 -2.45
C ASN A 61 4.52 7.21 -1.60
N ALA A 62 3.33 6.61 -1.59
CA ALA A 62 2.18 7.05 -0.80
C ALA A 62 1.61 5.90 0.04
N MET A 63 2.49 5.07 0.61
CA MET A 63 2.08 3.98 1.49
C MET A 63 1.58 4.49 2.84
N THR A 64 0.53 3.85 3.34
CA THR A 64 0.05 4.00 4.72
C THR A 64 -0.03 2.61 5.39
N VAL A 65 -0.31 2.58 6.70
CA VAL A 65 -0.69 1.33 7.37
C VAL A 65 -2.06 0.87 6.88
N HIS A 66 -2.38 -0.42 7.00
CA HIS A 66 -3.67 -0.97 6.54
C HIS A 66 -4.83 -0.40 7.35
N VAL A 67 -5.49 0.62 6.79
CA VAL A 67 -6.37 1.50 7.55
C VAL A 67 -7.63 1.93 6.80
N SER A 68 -7.63 1.88 5.46
CA SER A 68 -8.76 2.41 4.68
C SER A 68 -10.09 1.73 5.01
N GLY A 69 -10.06 0.40 5.21
CA GLY A 69 -11.20 -0.40 5.62
C GLY A 69 -11.58 -0.31 7.11
N THR A 70 -10.77 0.35 7.94
CA THR A 70 -10.98 0.45 9.41
C THR A 70 -11.16 1.88 9.88
N SER A 71 -11.64 2.78 9.02
CA SER A 71 -12.11 4.12 9.43
C SER A 71 -13.24 4.01 10.47
N LEU A 72 -13.43 5.04 11.31
CA LEU A 72 -14.46 5.01 12.37
C LEU A 72 -15.86 4.68 11.82
N ASP A 73 -16.21 5.21 10.65
CA ASP A 73 -17.48 4.90 9.99
C ASP A 73 -17.58 3.44 9.53
N ALA A 74 -16.47 2.87 9.04
CA ALA A 74 -16.43 1.47 8.64
C ALA A 74 -16.51 0.53 9.85
N GLN A 75 -15.85 0.88 10.96
CA GLN A 75 -15.89 0.13 12.23
C GLN A 75 -17.33 -0.07 12.71
N ALA A 76 -18.15 0.99 12.70
CA ALA A 76 -19.55 0.89 13.09
C ALA A 76 -20.33 -0.11 12.22
N ARG A 77 -20.11 -0.10 10.90
CA ARG A 77 -20.83 -0.99 9.98
C ARG A 77 -20.38 -2.44 10.10
N TYR A 78 -19.08 -2.72 10.07
CA TYR A 78 -18.61 -4.11 10.09
C TYR A 78 -18.77 -4.75 11.47
N ALA A 79 -18.72 -3.99 12.57
CA ALA A 79 -19.01 -4.53 13.91
C ALA A 79 -20.46 -4.98 14.04
N ASN A 80 -21.41 -4.18 13.52
CA ASN A 80 -22.81 -4.59 13.43
C ASN A 80 -22.99 -5.82 12.54
N GLY A 81 -22.28 -5.89 11.41
CA GLY A 81 -22.27 -7.05 10.52
C GLY A 81 -21.78 -8.34 11.21
N VAL A 82 -20.69 -8.27 11.98
CA VAL A 82 -20.20 -9.42 12.78
C VAL A 82 -21.26 -9.87 13.78
N LYS A 83 -21.91 -8.93 14.49
CA LYS A 83 -23.00 -9.25 15.44
C LYS A 83 -24.23 -9.86 14.76
N GLN A 84 -24.52 -9.53 13.50
CA GLN A 84 -25.63 -10.16 12.75
C GLN A 84 -25.31 -11.58 12.27
N ILE A 85 -24.02 -11.91 12.08
CA ILE A 85 -23.57 -13.23 11.63
C ILE A 85 -23.51 -14.23 12.79
N LEU A 86 -23.11 -13.76 13.98
CA LEU A 86 -23.02 -14.57 15.21
C LEU A 86 -24.39 -14.75 15.88
#